data_AF-A0A4Y8RVZ3-F1
#
_entry.id   AF-A0A4Y8RVZ3-F1
#
_cell.length_a   1.000
_cell.length_b   1.000
_cell.length_c   1.000
_cell.angle_alpha   90.00
_cell.angle_beta   90.00
_cell.angle_gamma   90.00
#
_symmetry.space_group_name_H-M   'P 1'
#
loop_
_entity.id
_entity.type
_entity.pdbx_description
1 polymer ?
#
loop_
_entity_poly.entity_id
_entity_poly.type
_entity_poly.pdbx_seq_one_letter_code
_entity_poly.pdbx_strand_id
1 'polypeptide(L)' 'MGEQEQAALRLEVARLRQDHADFDAAVEAMEAMGCDRLRVQRMKKKKLAIKDKLQDLEDQIIPDIIA' A
#
# COMPACT_ATOMS: atom_id res chain seq x y z
N MET A 1 17.79 -16.03 1.04
CA MET A 1 17.28 -15.10 0.02
C MET A 1 18.48 -14.51 -0.70
N GLY A 2 18.48 -14.53 -2.03
CA GLY A 2 19.55 -13.91 -2.81
C GLY A 2 19.48 -12.38 -2.73
N GLU A 3 20.60 -11.70 -2.91
CA GLU A 3 20.66 -10.22 -2.90
C GLU A 3 19.71 -9.59 -3.94
N GLN A 4 19.49 -10.29 -5.05
CA GLN A 4 18.53 -9.94 -6.11
C GLN A 4 17.07 -10.05 -5.66
N GLU A 5 16.75 -11.06 -4.84
CA GLU A 5 15.40 -11.30 -4.31
C GLU A 5 15.01 -10.20 -3.32
N GLN A 6 15.94 -9.80 -2.45
CA GLN A 6 15.74 -8.66 -1.55
C GLN A 6 15.60 -7.34 -2.31
N ALA A 7 16.37 -7.13 -3.37
CA ALA A 7 16.24 -5.93 -4.21
C ALA A 7 14.88 -5.87 -4.91
N ALA A 8 14.38 -6.99 -5.43
CA ALA A 8 13.06 -7.08 -6.03
C ALA A 8 11.94 -6.79 -5.02
N LEU A 9 12.02 -7.36 -3.81
CA LEU A 9 11.07 -7.10 -2.74
C LEU A 9 11.05 -5.62 -2.33
N ARG A 10 12.22 -4.98 -2.18
CA ARG A 10 12.31 -3.54 -1.88
C ARG A 10 11.70 -2.67 -2.98
N LEU A 11 11.89 -3.03 -4.24
CA LEU A 11 11.29 -2.31 -5.37
C LEU A 11 9.76 -2.45 -5.36
N GLU A 12 9.24 -3.65 -5.08
CA GLU A 12 7.80 -3.89 -4.99
C GLU A 12 7.18 -3.11 -3.82
N VAL A 13 7.84 -3.08 -2.66
CA VAL A 13 7.42 -2.23 -1.53
C VAL A 13 7.39 -0.76 -1.92
N ALA A 14 8.43 -0.25 -2.58
CA ALA A 14 8.47 1.14 -3.02
C ALA A 14 7.32 1.47 -3.98
N ARG A 15 7.00 0.56 -4.91
CA ARG A 15 5.87 0.70 -5.82
C ARG A 15 4.54 0.69 -5.08
N LEU A 16 4.32 -0.27 -4.18
CA LEU A 16 3.07 -0.34 -3.41
C LEU A 16 2.90 0.85 -2.47
N ARG A 17 3.99 1.42 -1.94
CA ARG A 17 3.96 2.69 -1.17
C ARG A 17 3.49 3.85 -2.03
N GLN A 18 3.97 3.96 -3.27
CA GLN A 18 3.52 4.99 -4.21
C GLN A 18 2.04 4.79 -4.55
N ASP A 19 1.64 3.56 -4.91
CA ASP A 19 0.24 3.24 -5.20
C ASP A 19 -0.67 3.61 -4.01
N HIS A 20 -0.25 3.28 -2.79
CA HIS A 20 -1.00 3.62 -1.57
C HIS A 20 -1.17 5.13 -1.38
N ALA A 21 -0.11 5.92 -1.63
CA ALA A 21 -0.17 7.38 -1.57
C ALA A 21 -1.12 7.96 -2.63
N ASP A 22 -1.09 7.43 -3.85
CA ASP A 22 -1.97 7.84 -4.94
C ASP A 22 -3.44 7.50 -4.61
N PHE A 23 -3.71 6.33 -4.02
CA PHE A 23 -5.04 5.98 -3.54
C PHE A 23 -5.52 6.89 -2.43
N ASP A 24 -4.62 7.37 -1.56
CA ASP A 24 -4.98 8.29 -0.49
C ASP A 24 -5.39 9.65 -1.05
N ALA A 25 -4.57 10.23 -1.92
CA ALA A 25 -4.87 11.47 -2.62
C ALA A 25 -6.18 11.38 -3.41
N ALA A 26 -6.44 10.23 -4.06
CA ALA A 26 -7.70 10.00 -4.77
C ALA A 26 -8.91 9.94 -3.82
N VAL A 27 -8.77 9.31 -2.65
CA VAL A 27 -9.82 9.27 -1.62
C VAL A 27 -10.10 10.67 -1.09
N GLU A 28 -9.08 11.44 -0.74
CA GLU A 28 -9.22 12.82 -0.27
C GLU A 28 -9.90 13.71 -1.32
N ALA A 29 -9.48 13.60 -2.59
CA ALA A 29 -10.10 14.34 -3.69
C ALA A 29 -11.58 13.96 -3.88
N MET A 30 -11.91 12.67 -3.82
CA MET A 30 -13.30 12.22 -3.90
C MET A 30 -14.15 12.72 -2.72
N GLU A 31 -13.61 12.75 -1.52
CA GLU A 31 -14.30 13.29 -0.34
C GLU A 31 -14.51 14.80 -0.47
N ALA A 32 -13.49 15.55 -0.91
CA ALA A 32 -13.58 16.99 -1.14
C ALA A 32 -14.58 17.35 -2.25
N MET A 33 -14.68 16.52 -3.30
CA MET A 33 -15.66 16.68 -4.38
C MET A 33 -17.08 16.25 -4.00
N GLY A 34 -17.29 15.68 -2.80
CA GLY A 34 -18.60 15.16 -2.39
C GLY A 34 -19.06 13.96 -3.21
N CYS A 35 -18.13 13.13 -3.67
CA CYS A 35 -18.47 11.89 -4.39
C CYS A 35 -19.33 10.95 -3.54
N ASP A 36 -20.02 10.05 -4.23
CA ASP A 36 -20.87 9.04 -3.60
C ASP A 36 -20.10 8.22 -2.54
N ARG A 37 -20.73 8.05 -1.38
CA ARG A 37 -20.15 7.43 -0.20
C ARG A 37 -19.77 5.96 -0.42
N LEU A 38 -20.51 5.23 -1.26
CA LEU A 38 -20.17 3.85 -1.63
C LEU A 38 -18.91 3.80 -2.52
N ARG A 39 -18.72 4.78 -3.40
CA ARG A 39 -17.49 4.89 -4.23
C ARG A 39 -16.27 5.16 -3.35
N VAL A 40 -16.37 6.11 -2.42
CA VAL A 40 -15.31 6.40 -1.45
C VAL A 40 -14.98 5.17 -0.61
N GLN A 41 -15.98 4.46 -0.09
CA GLN A 41 -15.78 3.23 0.69
C GLN A 41 -15.09 2.12 -0.12
N ARG A 42 -15.47 1.92 -1.38
CA ARG A 42 -14.81 0.95 -2.27
C ARG A 42 -13.34 1.30 -2.48
N MET A 43 -13.03 2.59 -2.61
CA MET A 43 -11.64 3.04 -2.77
C MET A 43 -10.83 2.86 -1.49
N LYS A 44 -11.38 3.22 -0.32
CA LYS A 44 -10.76 2.95 0.98
C LYS A 44 -10.49 1.46 1.20
N LYS A 45 -11.40 0.58 0.77
CA LYS A 45 -11.18 -0.87 0.81
C LYS A 45 -10.01 -1.33 -0.09
N LYS A 46 -9.88 -0.75 -1.28
CA LYS A 46 -8.72 -1.01 -2.16
C LYS A 46 -7.42 -0.52 -1.54
N LYS A 47 -7.42 0.70 -0.98
CA LYS A 47 -6.28 1.26 -0.23
C LYS A 47 -5.86 0.34 0.92
N LEU A 48 -6.82 -0.17 1.69
CA LEU A 48 -6.54 -1.10 2.79
C LEU A 48 -5.86 -2.38 2.30
N ALA A 49 -6.35 -2.98 1.22
CA ALA A 49 -5.72 -4.19 0.66
C ALA A 49 -4.28 -3.97 0.17
N ILE A 50 -3.94 -2.76 -0.28
CA ILE A 50 -2.55 -2.40 -0.64
C ILE A 50 -1.71 -2.26 0.62
N LYS A 51 -2.24 -1.61 1.66
CA LYS A 51 -1.57 -1.50 2.95
C LYS A 51 -1.29 -2.87 3.57
N ASP A 52 -2.25 -3.78 3.54
CA ASP A 52 -2.09 -5.14 4.09
C ASP A 52 -0.97 -5.88 3.35
N LYS A 53 -0.96 -5.84 2.02
CA LYS A 53 0.12 -6.41 1.20
C LYS A 53 1.48 -5.76 1.47
N LEU A 54 1.49 -4.45 1.71
CA LEU A 54 2.70 -3.71 2.03
C LEU A 54 3.29 -4.22 3.33
N GLN A 55 2.44 -4.42 4.35
CA GLN A 55 2.82 -4.93 5.64
C GLN A 55 3.33 -6.37 5.54
N ASP A 56 2.66 -7.24 4.78
CA ASP A 56 3.11 -8.61 4.53
C ASP A 56 4.50 -8.66 3.86
N LEU A 57 4.78 -7.74 2.93
CA LEU A 57 6.08 -7.64 2.25
C LEU A 57 7.15 -7.00 3.14
N GLU A 58 6.80 -6.00 3.93
CA GLU A 58 7.70 -5.40 4.92
C GLU A 58 8.08 -6.42 5.99
N ASP A 59 7.15 -7.24 6.48
CA ASP A 59 7.42 -8.32 7.43
C ASP A 59 8.36 -9.40 6.83
N GLN A 60 8.28 -9.65 5.52
CA GLN A 60 9.19 -10.57 4.80
C GLN A 60 10.59 -9.99 4.59
N ILE A 61 10.73 -8.66 4.47
CA ILE A 61 12.02 -7.96 4.36
C ILE A 61 12.63 -7.70 5.74
N ILE A 62 11.79 -7.50 6.75
CA ILE A 62 12.13 -7.15 8.14
C ILE A 62 11.81 -8.30 9.13
N PRO A 63 12.17 -9.58 8.88
CA PRO A 63 11.99 -10.60 9.90
C PRO A 63 13.01 -10.46 11.06
N ASP A 64 13.97 -9.53 10.99
CA ASP A 64 15.19 -9.52 11.83
C ASP A 64 15.28 -8.31 12.81
N ILE A 65 14.22 -7.50 12.98
CA ILE A 65 14.25 -6.30 13.87
C ILE A 65 13.23 -6.40 15.03
N ILE A 66 12.32 -7.39 15.01
CA ILE A 66 11.35 -7.63 16.08
C ILE A 66 11.50 -9.07 16.58
N ALA A 67 12.64 -9.36 17.22
CA ALA A 67 12.89 -10.51 18.08
C ALA A 67 13.51 -10.03 19.40
#